data_AF-A0A7M5XII2-F1
#
_entry.id   AF-A0A7M5XII2-F1
#
_cell.length_a   1.000
_cell.length_b   1.000
_cell.length_c   1.000
_cell.angle_alpha   90.00
_cell.angle_beta   90.00
_cell.angle_gamma   90.00
#
_symmetry.space_group_name_H-M   'P 1'
#
loop_
_entity.id
_entity.type
_entity.pdbx_description
1 polymer ?
#
loop_
_entity_poly.entity_id
_entity_poly.type
_entity_poly.pdbx_seq_one_letter_code
_entity_poly.pdbx_strand_id
1 'polypeptide(L)'
;DVRTQASYQLMDKDFLGLIVSCYNDCNGTSQVQVTCFQSVENPSNPSQFIRREIPQEIVQVRYMSEACIDSLATFPDILLKEEMDAYTPCLNSQNQDMITAIQNASVFSQSLMKIIEYICAPFLQNMEVEKKMVDDTNKILKKRIAVLKANNNVSAPPASSITANE
;
A
#
# COMPACT_ATOMS: atom_id res chain seq x y z
N ASP A 1 -6.52 5.63 -20.44
CA ASP A 1 -6.79 6.37 -19.19
C ASP A 1 -8.04 7.25 -19.28
N VAL A 2 -8.00 8.39 -19.97
CA VAL A 2 -9.12 9.37 -19.99
C VAL A 2 -10.46 8.79 -20.45
N ARG A 3 -10.48 7.93 -21.49
CA ARG A 3 -11.71 7.26 -21.94
C ARG A 3 -12.21 6.21 -20.95
N THR A 4 -11.31 5.42 -20.36
CA THR A 4 -11.67 4.45 -19.31
C THR A 4 -12.24 5.16 -18.09
N GLN A 5 -11.62 6.27 -17.70
CA GLN A 5 -12.09 7.15 -16.64
C GLN A 5 -13.49 7.71 -16.94
N ALA A 6 -13.75 8.14 -18.18
CA ALA A 6 -15.09 8.55 -18.60
C ALA A 6 -16.11 7.42 -18.45
N SER A 7 -15.76 6.19 -18.83
CA SER A 7 -16.64 5.03 -18.66
C SER A 7 -16.96 4.74 -17.20
N TYR A 8 -15.98 4.81 -16.29
CA TYR A 8 -16.26 4.67 -14.85
C TYR A 8 -17.13 5.81 -14.31
N GLN A 9 -16.97 7.02 -14.85
CA GLN A 9 -17.81 8.17 -14.48
C GLN A 9 -19.27 8.06 -14.96
N LEU A 10 -19.58 7.17 -15.91
CA LEU A 10 -20.96 6.81 -16.23
C LEU A 10 -21.62 5.99 -15.11
N MET A 11 -20.83 5.26 -14.32
CA MET A 11 -21.31 4.47 -13.18
C MET A 11 -21.35 5.31 -11.90
N ASP A 12 -20.29 6.09 -11.66
CA ASP A 12 -20.20 7.03 -10.53
C ASP A 12 -19.49 8.31 -10.97
N LYS A 13 -20.23 9.41 -11.07
CA LYS A 13 -19.72 10.71 -11.52
C LYS A 13 -18.53 11.22 -10.69
N ASP A 14 -18.44 10.81 -9.43
CA ASP A 14 -17.43 11.27 -8.48
C ASP A 14 -16.21 10.33 -8.43
N PHE A 15 -16.20 9.29 -9.28
CA PHE A 15 -15.06 8.39 -9.43
C PHE A 15 -13.79 9.15 -9.83
N LEU A 16 -12.68 8.87 -9.15
CA LEU A 16 -11.38 9.53 -9.35
C LEU A 16 -10.36 8.53 -9.92
N GLY A 17 -9.54 8.99 -10.86
CA GLY A 17 -8.40 8.24 -11.36
C GLY A 17 -7.11 8.68 -10.67
N LEU A 18 -6.32 7.73 -10.18
CA LEU A 18 -4.99 7.98 -9.65
C LEU A 18 -3.95 7.31 -10.55
N ILE A 19 -2.88 8.04 -10.90
CA ILE A 19 -1.74 7.50 -11.64
C ILE A 19 -0.48 7.71 -10.80
N VAL A 20 0.24 6.61 -10.55
CA VAL A 20 1.56 6.61 -9.93
C VAL A 20 2.59 6.34 -11.01
N SER A 21 3.43 7.32 -11.28
CA SER A 21 4.57 7.22 -12.19
C SER A 21 5.82 6.94 -11.37
N CYS A 22 6.37 5.76 -11.56
CA CYS A 22 7.58 5.28 -10.91
C CYS A 22 8.74 5.20 -11.91
N TYR A 23 9.97 5.10 -11.41
CA TYR A 23 11.20 4.93 -12.21
C TYR A 23 11.51 6.10 -13.16
N ASN A 24 11.17 7.34 -12.77
CA ASN A 24 11.58 8.51 -13.52
C ASN A 24 13.00 8.91 -13.12
N ASP A 25 13.99 8.36 -13.82
CA ASP A 25 15.39 8.65 -13.57
C ASP A 25 15.88 9.73 -14.53
N CYS A 26 16.21 10.90 -14.00
CA CYS A 26 16.87 11.96 -14.76
C CYS A 26 18.16 12.37 -14.05
N ASN A 27 19.30 12.30 -14.76
CA ASN A 27 20.60 12.76 -14.27
C ASN A 27 21.01 12.25 -12.87
N GLY A 28 20.64 11.02 -12.52
CA GLY A 28 20.96 10.41 -11.22
C GLY A 28 19.98 10.73 -10.09
N THR A 29 18.87 11.44 -10.37
CA THR A 29 17.76 11.59 -9.44
C THR A 29 16.58 10.73 -9.88
N SER A 30 16.13 9.84 -9.01
CA SER A 30 14.90 9.06 -9.18
C SER A 30 13.71 9.83 -8.62
N GLN A 31 12.67 10.00 -9.42
CA GLN A 31 11.43 10.68 -9.04
C GLN A 31 10.23 9.74 -9.12
N VAL A 32 9.38 9.78 -8.09
CA VAL A 32 8.04 9.19 -8.12
C VAL A 32 7.03 10.32 -8.14
N GLN A 33 6.08 10.27 -9.07
CA GLN A 33 5.05 11.28 -9.22
C GLN A 33 3.67 10.64 -9.13
N VAL A 34 2.81 11.20 -8.29
CA VAL A 34 1.41 10.81 -8.19
C VAL A 34 0.57 11.92 -8.83
N THR A 35 -0.41 11.56 -9.65
CA THR A 35 -1.38 12.50 -10.22
C THR A 35 -2.79 11.99 -10.05
N CYS A 36 -3.74 12.89 -9.76
CA CYS A 36 -5.15 12.57 -9.61
C CYS A 36 -5.93 13.31 -10.68
N PHE A 37 -6.85 12.64 -11.37
CA PHE A 37 -7.57 13.24 -12.47
C PHE A 37 -8.98 12.68 -12.64
N GLN A 38 -9.80 13.45 -13.35
CA GLN A 38 -11.07 13.02 -13.89
C GLN A 38 -11.13 13.28 -15.39
N SER A 39 -12.12 12.67 -16.03
CA SER A 39 -12.46 12.89 -17.42
C SER A 39 -13.60 13.89 -17.52
N VAL A 40 -13.49 14.85 -18.43
CA VAL A 40 -14.56 15.81 -18.75
C VAL A 40 -14.73 15.88 -20.27
N GLU A 41 -15.95 16.13 -20.74
CA GLU A 41 -16.20 16.31 -22.17
C GLU A 41 -15.52 17.57 -22.68
N ASN A 42 -14.96 17.50 -23.90
CA ASN A 42 -14.38 18.64 -24.57
C ASN A 42 -15.50 19.60 -24.99
N PRO A 43 -15.52 20.87 -24.53
CA PRO A 43 -16.56 21.83 -24.89
C PRO A 43 -16.69 22.06 -26.39
N SER A 44 -15.59 21.91 -27.14
CA SER A 44 -15.55 22.12 -28.59
C SER A 44 -15.89 20.86 -29.39
N ASN A 45 -15.87 19.68 -28.75
CA ASN A 45 -16.18 18.41 -29.40
C ASN A 45 -16.73 17.39 -28.37
N PRO A 46 -18.06 17.28 -28.22
CA PRO A 46 -18.68 16.42 -27.21
C PRO A 46 -18.33 14.93 -27.32
N SER A 47 -17.77 14.49 -28.47
CA SER A 47 -17.31 13.11 -28.67
C SER A 47 -15.89 12.85 -28.15
N GLN A 48 -15.21 13.87 -27.62
CA GLN A 48 -13.86 13.77 -27.08
C GLN A 48 -13.83 14.08 -25.59
N PHE A 49 -13.14 13.25 -24.83
CA PHE A 49 -12.88 13.48 -23.41
C PHE A 49 -11.49 14.06 -23.19
N ILE A 50 -11.38 15.01 -22.27
CA ILE A 50 -10.13 15.65 -21.84
C ILE A 50 -9.86 15.37 -20.37
N ARG A 51 -8.58 15.39 -20.02
CA ARG A 51 -8.11 15.20 -18.64
C ARG A 51 -8.29 16.49 -17.85
N ARG A 52 -8.90 16.38 -16.66
CA ARG A 52 -8.95 17.43 -15.65
C ARG A 52 -8.17 16.97 -14.42
N GLU A 53 -7.07 17.66 -14.09
CA GLU A 53 -6.34 17.42 -12.84
C GLU A 53 -7.19 17.78 -11.63
N ILE A 54 -7.13 16.93 -10.60
CA ILE A 54 -7.80 17.12 -9.33
C ILE A 54 -6.72 17.34 -8.26
N PRO A 55 -6.78 18.43 -7.47
CA PRO A 55 -5.87 18.64 -6.36
C PRO A 55 -5.94 17.46 -5.37
N GLN A 56 -4.78 17.01 -4.90
CA GLN A 56 -4.64 15.91 -3.97
C GLN A 56 -3.70 16.30 -2.83
N GLU A 57 -3.95 15.77 -1.64
CA GLU A 57 -3.12 15.97 -0.45
C GLU A 57 -2.82 14.62 0.20
N ILE A 58 -1.56 14.42 0.60
CA ILE A 58 -1.16 13.22 1.34
C ILE A 58 -1.30 13.52 2.83
N VAL A 59 -2.33 12.97 3.44
CA VAL A 59 -2.56 13.09 4.89
C VAL A 59 -1.63 12.13 5.64
N GLN A 60 -0.90 12.67 6.62
CA GLN A 60 -0.02 11.86 7.45
C GLN A 60 -0.81 10.92 8.37
N VAL A 61 -0.46 9.64 8.36
CA VAL A 61 -1.03 8.61 9.24
C VAL A 61 0.06 8.09 10.17
N ARG A 62 -0.29 7.83 11.44
CA ARG A 62 0.68 7.40 12.47
C ARG A 62 1.08 5.93 12.38
N TYR A 63 0.20 5.09 11.83
CA TYR A 63 0.40 3.65 11.70
C TYR A 63 -0.37 3.15 10.47
N MET A 64 0.11 2.08 9.87
CA MET A 64 -0.64 1.39 8.81
C MET A 64 -1.85 0.69 9.41
N SER A 65 -3.00 0.81 8.74
CA SER A 65 -4.20 0.10 9.17
C SER A 65 -4.07 -1.40 8.86
N GLU A 66 -4.79 -2.23 9.61
CA GLU A 66 -4.86 -3.68 9.37
C GLU A 66 -5.29 -3.98 7.92
N ALA A 67 -6.32 -3.30 7.42
CA ALA A 67 -6.78 -3.46 6.04
C ALA A 67 -5.70 -3.15 4.99
N CYS A 68 -4.84 -2.15 5.23
CA CYS A 68 -3.71 -1.85 4.35
C CYS A 68 -2.68 -2.98 4.36
N ILE A 69 -2.37 -3.52 5.54
CA ILE A 69 -1.41 -4.61 5.70
C ILE A 69 -1.93 -5.88 5.05
N ASP A 70 -3.20 -6.23 5.26
CA ASP A 70 -3.84 -7.40 4.64
C ASP A 70 -3.83 -7.28 3.11
N SER A 71 -4.14 -6.09 2.59
CA SER A 71 -4.10 -5.82 1.15
C SER A 71 -2.68 -6.00 0.58
N LEU A 72 -1.65 -5.53 1.29
CA LEU A 72 -0.25 -5.70 0.90
C LEU A 72 0.20 -7.17 1.00
N ALA A 73 -0.21 -7.88 2.05
CA ALA A 73 0.12 -9.28 2.26
C ALA A 73 -0.54 -10.22 1.24
N THR A 74 -1.65 -9.78 0.62
CA THR A 74 -2.33 -10.53 -0.45
C THR A 74 -1.60 -10.41 -1.80
N PHE A 75 -0.75 -9.40 -1.99
CA PHE A 75 -0.11 -9.14 -3.27
C PHE A 75 0.77 -10.29 -3.80
N PRO A 76 1.64 -10.93 -2.98
CA PRO A 76 2.40 -12.11 -3.40
C PRO A 76 1.52 -13.27 -3.87
N ASP A 77 0.38 -13.49 -3.20
CA ASP A 77 -0.56 -14.57 -3.57
C ASP A 77 -1.22 -14.30 -4.93
N ILE A 78 -1.52 -13.03 -5.23
CA ILE A 78 -2.04 -12.63 -6.55
C ILE A 78 -1.02 -12.95 -7.64
N LEU A 79 0.26 -12.61 -7.46
CA LEU A 79 1.32 -12.88 -8.44
C LEU A 79 1.54 -14.39 -8.62
N LEU A 80 1.56 -15.15 -7.52
CA LEU A 80 1.66 -16.61 -7.58
C LEU A 80 0.50 -17.21 -8.37
N LYS A 81 -0.72 -16.73 -8.12
CA LYS A 81 -1.90 -17.20 -8.83
C LYS A 81 -1.82 -16.88 -10.32
N GLU A 82 -1.38 -15.69 -10.70
CA GLU A 82 -1.20 -15.30 -12.11
C GLU A 82 -0.21 -16.25 -12.83
N GLU A 83 0.92 -16.56 -12.20
CA GLU A 83 1.89 -17.53 -12.73
C GLU A 83 1.32 -18.95 -12.83
N MET A 84 0.55 -19.38 -11.83
CA MET A 84 -0.12 -20.68 -11.85
C MET A 84 -1.18 -20.77 -12.95
N ASP A 85 -1.98 -19.72 -13.14
CA ASP A 85 -3.02 -19.64 -14.17
C ASP A 85 -2.38 -19.66 -15.57
N ALA A 86 -1.20 -19.05 -15.74
CA ALA A 86 -0.41 -19.12 -16.97
C ALA A 86 0.23 -20.50 -17.21
N TYR A 87 0.65 -21.22 -16.16
CA TYR A 87 1.30 -22.52 -16.27
C TYR A 87 0.30 -23.68 -16.43
N THR A 88 -0.90 -23.57 -15.85
CA THR A 88 -1.92 -24.64 -15.83
C THR A 88 -2.29 -25.20 -17.21
N PRO A 89 -2.46 -24.39 -18.28
CA PRO A 89 -2.72 -24.90 -19.62
C PRO A 89 -1.59 -25.79 -20.17
N CYS A 90 -0.34 -25.54 -19.79
CA CYS A 90 0.81 -26.33 -20.21
C CYS A 90 0.74 -27.76 -19.66
N LEU A 91 0.28 -27.94 -18.42
CA LEU A 91 0.15 -29.26 -17.78
C LEU A 91 -0.88 -30.17 -18.45
N ASN A 92 -1.90 -29.59 -19.07
CA ASN A 92 -3.04 -30.31 -19.64
C ASN A 92 -2.90 -30.54 -21.16
N SER A 93 -1.75 -30.21 -21.74
CA SER A 93 -1.53 -30.32 -23.18
C SER A 93 -1.36 -31.77 -23.62
N GLN A 94 -2.33 -32.31 -24.38
CA GLN A 94 -2.41 -33.73 -24.77
C GLN A 94 -1.23 -34.27 -25.60
N ASN A 95 -0.35 -33.43 -26.12
CA ASN A 95 0.77 -33.83 -27.00
C ASN A 95 2.11 -33.18 -26.62
N GLN A 96 2.33 -32.87 -25.35
CA GLN A 96 3.58 -32.26 -24.91
C GLN A 96 4.70 -33.32 -24.85
N ASP A 97 5.82 -33.05 -25.52
CA ASP A 97 7.02 -33.87 -25.37
C ASP A 97 7.69 -33.59 -24.02
N MET A 98 8.44 -34.57 -23.53
CA MET A 98 9.06 -34.51 -22.21
C MET A 98 10.04 -33.33 -22.05
N ILE A 99 10.74 -32.93 -23.12
CA ILE A 99 11.68 -31.80 -23.07
C ILE A 99 10.90 -30.50 -22.86
N THR A 100 9.81 -30.30 -23.61
CA THR A 100 8.93 -29.14 -23.43
C THR A 100 8.27 -29.13 -22.05
N ALA A 101 7.91 -30.28 -21.48
CA ALA A 101 7.38 -30.38 -20.12
C ALA A 101 8.40 -29.90 -19.07
N ILE A 102 9.64 -30.39 -19.16
CA ILE A 102 10.74 -29.97 -18.26
C ILE A 102 11.03 -28.47 -18.42
N GLN A 103 11.05 -27.97 -19.65
CA GLN A 103 11.30 -26.56 -19.92
C GLN A 103 10.23 -25.67 -19.28
N ASN A 104 8.94 -25.98 -19.48
CA ASN A 104 7.85 -25.20 -18.91
C ASN A 104 7.87 -25.22 -17.38
N ALA A 105 8.13 -26.38 -16.77
CA ALA A 105 8.29 -26.50 -15.32
C ALA A 105 9.47 -25.67 -14.78
N SER A 106 10.58 -25.63 -15.52
CA SER A 106 11.77 -24.86 -15.17
C SER A 106 11.50 -23.35 -15.24
N VAL A 107 10.82 -22.89 -16.29
CA VAL A 107 10.42 -21.47 -16.44
C VAL A 107 9.46 -21.06 -15.32
N PHE A 108 8.45 -21.88 -15.02
CA PHE A 108 7.54 -21.63 -13.89
C PHE A 108 8.29 -21.53 -12.57
N SER A 109 9.17 -22.50 -12.28
CA SER A 109 9.99 -22.49 -11.05
C SER A 109 10.87 -21.25 -10.96
N GLN A 110 11.47 -20.81 -12.09
CA GLN A 110 12.25 -19.58 -12.13
C GLN A 110 11.39 -18.35 -11.84
N SER A 111 10.16 -18.29 -12.35
CA SER A 111 9.24 -17.19 -12.06
C SER A 111 8.88 -17.12 -10.57
N LEU A 112 8.61 -18.26 -9.94
CA LEU A 112 8.35 -18.31 -8.49
C LEU A 112 9.54 -17.83 -7.66
N MET A 113 10.76 -18.21 -8.04
CA MET A 113 11.96 -17.73 -7.35
C MET A 113 12.08 -16.20 -7.44
N LYS A 114 11.76 -15.61 -8.60
CA LYS A 114 11.75 -14.15 -8.75
C LYS A 114 10.71 -13.46 -7.88
N ILE A 115 9.51 -14.02 -7.75
CA ILE A 115 8.47 -13.47 -6.85
C ILE A 115 8.98 -13.50 -5.41
N ILE A 116 9.58 -14.62 -4.98
CA ILE A 116 10.12 -14.75 -3.63
C ILE A 116 11.27 -13.75 -3.38
N GLU A 117 12.20 -13.66 -4.33
CA GLU A 117 13.40 -12.82 -4.20
C GLU A 117 13.07 -11.33 -4.25
N TYR A 118 12.23 -10.89 -5.18
CA TYR A 118 11.98 -9.46 -5.41
C TYR A 118 10.78 -8.91 -4.64
N ILE A 119 9.83 -9.76 -4.23
CA ILE A 119 8.60 -9.32 -3.56
C ILE A 119 8.58 -9.83 -2.11
N CYS A 120 8.59 -11.14 -1.90
CA CYS A 120 8.37 -11.71 -0.55
C CYS A 120 9.50 -11.37 0.42
N ALA A 121 10.76 -11.53 0.01
CA ALA A 121 11.90 -11.31 0.90
C ALA A 121 12.02 -9.83 1.32
N PRO A 122 11.97 -8.83 0.42
CA PRO A 122 11.97 -7.42 0.82
C PRO A 122 10.75 -7.05 1.67
N PHE A 123 9.56 -7.59 1.35
CA PHE A 123 8.35 -7.35 2.12
C PHE A 123 8.47 -7.85 3.57
N LEU A 124 8.89 -9.11 3.76
CA LEU A 124 9.10 -9.68 5.09
C LEU A 124 10.14 -8.89 5.89
N GLN A 125 11.26 -8.54 5.25
CA GLN A 125 12.28 -7.71 5.88
C GLN A 125 11.72 -6.34 6.30
N ASN A 126 10.91 -5.69 5.47
CA ASN A 126 10.30 -4.41 5.81
C ASN A 126 9.32 -4.55 7.00
N MET A 127 8.48 -5.59 6.99
CA MET A 127 7.53 -5.86 8.09
C MET A 127 8.24 -6.16 9.42
N GLU A 128 9.36 -6.88 9.40
CA GLU A 128 10.17 -7.11 10.60
C GLU A 128 10.76 -5.81 11.17
N VAL A 129 11.26 -4.93 10.29
CA VAL A 129 11.79 -3.62 10.68
C VAL A 129 10.68 -2.74 11.26
N GLU A 130 9.53 -2.66 10.60
CA GLU A 130 8.37 -1.90 11.08
C GLU A 130 7.91 -2.39 12.46
N LYS A 131 7.80 -3.71 12.65
CA LYS A 131 7.45 -4.30 13.95
C LYS A 131 8.43 -3.89 15.05
N LYS A 132 9.73 -3.97 14.78
CA LYS A 132 10.77 -3.58 15.74
C LYS A 132 10.68 -2.09 16.10
N MET A 133 10.46 -1.22 15.11
CA MET A 133 10.28 0.23 15.35
C MET A 133 9.05 0.53 16.22
N VAL A 134 7.94 -0.18 15.99
CA VAL A 134 6.72 -0.07 16.80
C VAL A 134 6.98 -0.52 18.23
N ASP A 135 7.65 -1.66 18.43
CA ASP A 135 8.00 -2.17 19.77
C ASP A 135 8.87 -1.19 20.56
N ASP A 136 9.87 -0.60 19.92
CA ASP A 136 10.76 0.37 20.57
C ASP A 136 10.01 1.68 20.88
N THR A 137 9.15 2.14 19.97
CA THR A 137 8.27 3.30 20.21
C THR A 137 7.33 3.04 21.39
N ASN A 138 6.74 1.85 21.47
CA ASN A 138 5.89 1.44 22.59
C ASN A 138 6.63 1.43 23.93
N LYS A 139 7.89 0.98 23.96
CA LYS A 139 8.73 1.07 25.18
C LYS A 139 8.96 2.52 25.61
N ILE A 140 9.26 3.41 24.66
CA ILE A 140 9.47 4.84 24.93
C ILE A 140 8.18 5.48 25.45
N LEU A 141 7.05 5.23 24.80
CA LEU A 141 5.76 5.78 25.21
C LEU A 141 5.35 5.29 26.61
N LYS A 142 5.54 4.00 26.91
CA LYS A 142 5.30 3.46 28.26
C LYS A 142 6.14 4.16 29.33
N LYS A 143 7.44 4.39 29.07
CA LYS A 143 8.32 5.15 29.97
C LYS A 143 7.85 6.60 30.15
N ARG A 144 7.48 7.30 29.07
CA ARG A 144 6.96 8.68 29.13
C ARG A 144 5.66 8.76 29.93
N ILE A 145 4.75 7.81 29.72
CA ILE A 145 3.50 7.73 30.49
C ILE A 145 3.79 7.54 31.99
N ALA A 146 4.76 6.69 32.35
CA ALA A 146 5.14 6.49 33.75
C ALA A 146 5.68 7.77 34.41
N VAL A 147 6.55 8.52 33.71
CA VAL A 147 7.09 9.80 34.20
C VAL A 147 5.97 10.84 34.39
N LEU A 148 5.06 10.95 33.42
CA LEU A 148 3.93 11.89 33.51
C LEU A 148 3.01 11.55 34.68
N LYS A 149 2.75 10.26 34.94
CA LYS A 149 1.97 9.83 36.11
C LYS A 149 2.67 10.17 37.42
N ALA A 150 3.99 9.96 37.50
CA ALA A 150 4.77 10.32 38.70
C ALA A 150 4.73 11.83 38.98
N ASN A 151 4.86 12.67 37.95
CA ASN A 151 4.83 14.12 38.11
C ASN A 151 3.45 14.65 38.52
N ASN A 152 2.35 14.07 38.02
CA ASN A 152 0.99 14.46 38.40
C ASN A 152 0.63 14.08 39.85
N ASN A 153 1.24 13.05 40.42
CA ASN A 153 1.03 12.68 41.83
C ASN A 153 1.76 13.60 42.83
N VAL A 154 2.72 14.41 42.37
CA VAL A 154 3.47 15.36 43.21
C VAL A 154 2.79 16.73 43.27
N SER A 155 1.86 17.04 42.34
CA SER A 155 1.20 18.35 42.24
C SER A 155 -0.19 18.44 42.89
N ALA A 156 -0.67 17.41 43.60
CA ALA A 156 -1.90 17.53 44.37
C ALA A 156 -1.60 18.28 45.69
N PRO A 157 -2.14 19.49 45.93
CA PRO A 157 -1.99 20.16 47.22
C PRO A 157 -2.72 19.32 48.28
N PRO A 158 -2.23 19.24 49.54
CA PRO A 158 -3.03 18.68 50.61
C PRO A 158 -4.30 19.51 50.72
N ALA A 159 -5.46 18.86 50.62
CA ALA A 159 -6.75 19.49 50.89
C ALA A 159 -6.67 20.13 52.28
N SER A 160 -6.58 21.45 52.33
CA SER A 160 -6.68 22.20 53.57
C SER A 160 -8.09 21.95 54.10
N SER A 161 -8.14 21.22 55.21
CA SER A 161 -9.31 21.05 56.05
C SER A 161 -9.83 22.42 56.48
N ILE A 162 -10.84 22.94 55.77
CA ILE A 162 -11.67 24.02 56.29
C ILE A 162 -12.67 23.36 57.24
N THR A 163 -12.33 23.33 58.51
CA THR A 163 -13.29 23.21 59.60
C THR A 163 -14.11 24.50 59.63
N ALA A 164 -15.35 24.44 59.17
CA ALA A 164 -16.33 25.49 59.41
C ALA A 164 -16.75 25.42 60.89
N ASN A 165 -16.25 26.37 61.67
CA ASN A 165 -16.82 26.76 62.96
C ASN A 165 -17.88 27.84 62.72
N GLU A 166 -18.98 27.70 63.47
CA GLU A 166 -20.06 28.66 63.77
C GLU A 166 -21.12 28.95 62.69
#